data_AF-Y0KJG2-F1
#
_entry.id   AF-Y0KJG2-F1
#
_cell.length_a   1.000
_cell.length_b   1.000
_cell.length_c   1.000
_cell.angle_alpha   90.00
_cell.angle_beta   90.00
_cell.angle_gamma   90.00
#
_symmetry.space_group_name_H-M   'P 1'
#
loop_
_entity.id
_entity.type
_entity.pdbx_description
1 polymer ?
#
loop_
_entity_poly.entity_id
_entity_poly.type
_entity_poly.pdbx_seq_one_letter_code
_entity_poly.pdbx_strand_id
1 'polypeptide(L)'
;MLNDIEIESIAKDFRGMSFLEMQSRIGPDLAKRVEASLKAQAPSNKSIFSEYQRKIKQAGKELGQAMYAAGINGPKHSVEDYEKVILLQLDMFSKEEKTSISRLLSSAFPNDPAKAKSLGGIKSGARIRKAYNSVKVRNHPVEIALQIMYGKNMLNRRYNAGNFGKGLAIGAVLLNGWSRITNLENEVDLLKQRVERLEQQIKVTKTRNSLTDAGATSTKEKVLFLKSEGKGATEISRLLNAPLNTVKSILNRSTNVGLKGCI
;
A
#
# COMPACT_ATOMS: atom_id res chain seq x y z
N MET A 1 21.45 46.98 45.79
CA MET A 1 21.89 46.16 44.64
C MET A 1 20.73 46.07 43.67
N LEU A 2 20.94 46.35 42.38
CA LEU A 2 19.89 46.20 41.36
C LEU A 2 19.48 44.72 41.25
N ASN A 3 18.17 44.47 41.14
CA ASN A 3 17.63 43.13 40.90
C ASN A 3 17.75 42.75 39.42
N ASP A 4 17.52 41.47 39.10
CA ASP A 4 17.78 40.97 37.75
C ASP A 4 16.80 41.55 36.70
N ILE A 5 15.59 41.95 37.10
CA ILE A 5 14.61 42.61 36.22
C ILE A 5 15.06 44.03 35.84
N GLU A 6 15.61 44.78 36.80
CA GLU A 6 16.18 46.11 36.55
C GLU A 6 17.39 46.03 35.62
N ILE A 7 18.21 44.98 35.76
CA ILE A 7 19.37 44.75 34.91
C ILE A 7 18.98 44.33 33.50
N GLU A 8 17.93 43.52 33.34
CA GLU A 8 17.37 43.19 32.02
C GLU A 8 16.81 44.40 31.29
N SER A 9 16.25 45.36 32.04
CA SER A 9 15.77 46.63 31.47
C SER A 9 16.93 47.51 31.01
N ILE A 10 17.94 47.70 31.87
CA ILE A 10 19.15 48.47 31.55
C ILE A 10 19.91 47.83 30.39
N ALA A 11 19.98 46.50 30.33
CA ALA A 11 20.68 45.77 29.28
C ALA A 11 20.19 46.13 27.86
N LYS A 12 18.92 46.49 27.68
CA LYS A 12 18.37 46.91 26.38
C LYS A 12 19.08 48.14 25.82
N ASP A 13 19.47 49.08 26.69
CA ASP A 13 20.10 50.35 26.31
C ASP A 13 21.58 50.20 25.91
N PHE A 14 22.20 49.06 26.23
CA PHE A 14 23.60 48.74 25.93
C PHE A 14 23.75 47.66 24.85
N ARG A 15 22.67 47.26 24.16
CA ARG A 15 22.74 46.29 23.05
C ARG A 15 23.64 46.80 21.92
N GLY A 16 24.64 46.00 21.55
CA GLY A 16 25.58 46.31 20.48
C GLY A 16 26.82 47.11 20.91
N MET A 17 26.94 47.49 22.19
CA MET A 17 28.16 48.08 22.74
C MET A 17 29.16 47.00 23.16
N SER A 18 30.46 47.30 23.05
CA SER A 18 31.51 46.44 23.57
C SER A 18 31.56 46.46 25.10
N PHE A 19 32.14 45.43 25.70
CA PHE A 19 32.29 45.34 27.16
C PHE A 19 33.06 46.52 27.75
N LEU A 20 34.09 47.01 27.06
CA LEU A 20 34.90 48.17 27.50
C LEU A 20 34.09 49.47 27.48
N GLU A 21 33.20 49.64 26.51
CA GLU A 21 32.28 50.80 26.44
C GLU A 21 31.19 50.74 27.51
N MET A 22 30.71 49.54 27.84
CA MET A 22 29.80 49.37 28.99
C MET A 22 30.52 49.67 30.30
N GLN A 23 31.72 49.12 30.50
CA GLN A 23 32.51 49.31 31.72
C GLN A 23 32.82 50.79 32.00
N SER A 24 33.12 51.59 30.96
CA SER A 24 33.40 53.02 31.12
C SER A 24 32.18 53.84 31.50
N ARG A 25 30.96 53.38 31.17
CA ARG A 25 29.71 54.11 31.43
C ARG A 25 29.02 53.73 32.73
N ILE A 26 28.99 52.44 33.06
CA ILE A 26 28.20 51.91 34.18
C ILE A 26 29.05 51.18 35.23
N GLY A 27 30.37 51.16 35.05
CA GLY A 27 31.31 50.49 35.94
C GLY A 27 31.43 48.98 35.69
N PRO A 28 32.52 48.36 36.17
CA PRO A 28 32.88 46.97 35.86
C PRO A 28 31.88 45.92 36.34
N ASP A 29 31.34 46.07 37.54
CA ASP A 29 30.49 45.05 38.14
C ASP A 29 29.09 45.03 37.53
N LEU A 30 28.54 46.21 37.21
CA LEU A 30 27.25 46.31 36.53
C LEU A 30 27.37 45.94 35.04
N ALA A 31 28.49 46.31 34.38
CA ALA A 31 28.77 45.89 33.01
C ALA A 31 28.83 44.36 32.86
N LYS A 32 29.42 43.64 33.82
CA LYS A 32 29.41 42.16 33.82
C LYS A 32 28.00 41.57 33.92
N ARG A 33 27.17 42.11 34.81
CA ARG A 33 25.78 41.63 34.98
C ARG A 33 24.92 41.95 33.75
N VAL A 34 25.10 43.13 33.14
CA VAL A 34 24.45 43.52 31.89
C VAL A 34 24.90 42.65 30.72
N GLU A 35 26.20 42.38 30.58
CA GLU A 35 26.73 41.50 29.51
C GLU A 35 26.20 40.07 29.64
N ALA A 36 26.14 39.53 30.87
CA ALA A 36 25.56 38.21 31.12
C ALA A 36 24.07 38.16 30.76
N SER A 37 23.31 39.20 31.12
CA SER A 37 21.90 39.33 30.74
C SER A 37 21.71 39.43 29.22
N LEU A 38 22.55 40.21 28.53
CA LEU A 38 22.54 40.31 27.07
C LEU A 38 22.84 38.98 26.37
N LYS A 39 23.81 38.22 26.87
CA LYS A 39 24.14 36.87 26.36
C LYS A 39 23.00 35.88 26.62
N ALA A 40 22.34 35.97 27.77
CA ALA A 40 21.18 35.14 28.10
C ALA A 40 19.94 35.47 27.24
N GLN A 41 19.78 36.75 26.85
CA GLN A 41 18.70 37.23 25.98
C GLN A 41 19.00 37.06 24.48
N ALA A 42 20.21 36.66 24.11
CA ALA A 42 20.57 36.46 22.71
C ALA A 42 19.66 35.38 22.09
N PRO A 43 18.93 35.68 21.00
CA PRO A 43 18.05 34.70 20.39
C PRO A 43 18.86 33.50 19.92
N SER A 44 18.44 32.30 20.34
CA SER A 44 19.09 31.08 19.88
C SER A 44 19.07 30.98 18.35
N ASN A 45 20.06 30.30 17.76
CA ASN A 45 20.10 30.04 16.31
C ASN A 45 18.79 29.41 15.78
N LYS A 46 18.12 28.58 16.60
CA LYS A 46 16.79 28.03 16.29
C LYS A 46 15.71 29.11 16.19
N SER A 47 15.72 30.09 17.10
CA SER A 47 14.79 31.23 17.09
C SER A 47 15.01 32.08 15.85
N ILE A 48 16.26 32.44 15.54
CA ILE A 48 16.62 33.23 14.35
C ILE A 48 16.16 32.52 13.07
N PHE A 49 16.45 31.22 12.93
CA PHE A 49 16.02 30.43 11.78
C PHE A 49 14.49 30.37 11.66
N SER A 50 13.78 30.21 12.78
CA SER A 50 12.31 30.19 12.79
C SER A 50 11.70 31.53 12.36
N GLU A 51 12.30 32.65 12.75
CA GLU A 51 11.88 33.98 12.36
C GLU A 51 12.15 34.23 10.87
N TYR A 52 13.31 33.81 10.38
CA TYR A 52 13.65 33.84 8.96
C TYR A 52 12.65 33.03 8.11
N GLN A 53 12.27 31.82 8.55
CA GLN A 53 11.24 31.00 7.90
C GLN A 53 9.87 31.69 7.89
N ARG A 54 9.50 32.39 8.98
CA ARG A 54 8.26 33.19 9.03
C ARG A 54 8.30 34.34 8.03
N LYS A 55 9.42 35.07 7.93
CA LYS A 55 9.61 36.16 6.97
C LYS A 55 9.50 35.67 5.53
N ILE A 56 10.14 34.54 5.18
CA ILE A 56 10.00 33.93 3.85
C ILE A 56 8.52 33.60 3.56
N LYS A 57 7.83 32.97 4.50
CA LYS A 57 6.42 32.59 4.32
C LYS A 57 5.52 33.81 4.15
N GLN A 58 5.80 34.90 4.86
CA GLN A 58 5.08 36.15 4.75
C GLN A 58 5.34 36.85 3.40
N ALA A 59 6.60 36.98 2.99
CA ALA A 59 6.96 37.50 1.68
C ALA A 59 6.32 36.70 0.53
N GLY A 60 6.27 35.37 0.64
CA GLY A 60 5.58 34.52 -0.33
C GLY A 60 4.06 34.75 -0.38
N LYS A 61 3.42 35.09 0.74
CA LYS A 61 2.00 35.48 0.77
C LYS A 61 1.78 36.85 0.13
N GLU A 62 2.60 37.83 0.47
CA GLU A 62 2.53 39.19 -0.07
C GLU A 62 2.74 39.18 -1.59
N LEU A 63 3.74 38.43 -2.07
CA LEU A 63 3.94 38.19 -3.50
C LEU A 63 2.71 37.56 -4.16
N GLY A 64 2.11 36.54 -3.55
CA GLY A 64 0.90 35.90 -4.07
C GLY A 64 -0.30 36.86 -4.15
N GLN A 65 -0.46 37.74 -3.15
CA GLN A 65 -1.49 38.78 -3.16
C GLN A 65 -1.23 39.83 -4.25
N ALA A 66 0.02 40.27 -4.41
CA ALA A 66 0.42 41.22 -5.44
C ALA A 66 0.21 40.65 -6.86
N MET A 67 0.58 39.39 -7.08
CA MET A 67 0.33 38.69 -8.34
C MET A 67 -1.17 38.62 -8.66
N TYR A 68 -2.01 38.31 -7.66
CA TYR A 68 -3.46 38.28 -7.83
C TYR A 68 -4.03 39.66 -8.15
N ALA A 69 -3.58 40.70 -7.45
CA ALA A 69 -3.97 42.09 -7.71
C ALA A 69 -3.54 42.55 -9.11
N ALA A 70 -2.40 42.07 -9.60
CA ALA A 70 -1.90 42.33 -10.96
C ALA A 70 -2.60 41.47 -12.04
N GLY A 71 -3.63 40.69 -11.71
CA GLY A 71 -4.33 39.82 -12.65
C GLY A 71 -3.55 38.57 -13.07
N ILE A 72 -2.36 38.34 -12.51
CA ILE A 72 -1.54 37.14 -12.73
C ILE A 72 -2.14 36.00 -11.91
N ASN A 73 -3.15 35.36 -12.48
CA ASN A 73 -3.75 34.17 -11.89
C ASN A 73 -2.79 32.99 -12.07
N GLY A 74 -2.34 32.39 -10.96
CA GLY A 74 -1.68 31.08 -11.02
C GLY A 74 -2.58 30.03 -11.68
N PRO A 75 -2.02 28.94 -12.23
CA PRO A 75 -2.79 27.92 -12.93
C PRO A 75 -3.93 27.40 -12.05
N LYS A 76 -5.17 27.66 -12.46
CA LYS A 76 -6.37 27.16 -11.78
C LYS A 76 -6.66 25.77 -12.35
N HIS A 77 -6.36 24.75 -11.56
CA HIS A 77 -6.74 23.38 -11.89
C HIS A 77 -8.18 23.11 -11.47
N SER A 78 -8.94 22.53 -12.38
CA SER A 78 -10.33 22.17 -12.18
C SER A 78 -10.47 20.80 -11.50
N VAL A 79 -11.69 20.40 -11.14
CA VAL A 79 -11.93 19.04 -10.59
C VAL A 79 -11.69 18.00 -11.69
N GLU A 80 -12.07 18.34 -12.92
CA GLU A 80 -11.92 17.52 -14.13
C GLU A 80 -10.45 17.23 -14.44
N ASP A 81 -9.55 18.17 -14.16
CA ASP A 81 -8.11 17.96 -14.32
C ASP A 81 -7.58 16.83 -13.41
N TYR A 82 -8.02 16.81 -12.15
CA TYR A 82 -7.65 15.75 -11.21
C TYR A 82 -8.32 14.43 -11.59
N GLU A 83 -9.60 14.48 -11.95
CA GLU A 83 -10.38 13.32 -12.39
C GLU A 83 -9.71 12.60 -13.56
N LYS A 84 -9.30 13.37 -14.58
CA LYS A 84 -8.59 12.85 -15.77
C LYS A 84 -7.34 12.07 -15.38
N VAL A 85 -6.52 12.60 -14.48
CA VAL A 85 -5.29 11.94 -14.04
C VAL A 85 -5.58 10.68 -13.22
N ILE A 86 -6.59 10.73 -12.35
CA ILE A 86 -6.98 9.57 -11.53
C ILE A 86 -7.50 8.45 -12.43
N LEU A 87 -8.40 8.75 -13.37
CA LEU A 87 -8.92 7.77 -14.31
C LEU A 87 -7.79 7.16 -15.14
N LEU A 88 -6.89 7.99 -15.67
CA LEU A 88 -5.73 7.51 -16.42
C LEU A 88 -4.85 6.57 -15.57
N GLN A 89 -4.64 6.86 -14.28
CA GLN A 89 -3.90 5.97 -13.40
C GLN A 89 -4.56 4.59 -13.27
N LEU A 90 -5.88 4.56 -13.13
CA LEU A 90 -6.65 3.33 -13.00
C LEU A 90 -6.67 2.54 -14.33
N ASP A 91 -6.80 3.23 -15.46
CA ASP A 91 -6.76 2.63 -16.80
C ASP A 91 -5.40 2.02 -17.11
N MET A 92 -4.31 2.77 -16.86
CA MET A 92 -2.94 2.30 -17.06
C MET A 92 -2.66 1.07 -16.20
N PHE A 93 -3.14 1.06 -14.95
CA PHE A 93 -3.02 -0.10 -14.09
C PHE A 93 -3.80 -1.31 -14.61
N SER A 94 -5.02 -1.10 -15.12
CA SER A 94 -5.83 -2.17 -15.73
C SER A 94 -5.14 -2.82 -16.94
N LYS A 95 -4.24 -2.08 -17.60
CA LYS A 95 -3.42 -2.53 -18.73
C LYS A 95 -2.03 -3.03 -18.32
N GLU A 96 -1.77 -3.19 -17.03
CA GLU A 96 -0.48 -3.59 -16.45
C GLU A 96 0.69 -2.64 -16.79
N GLU A 97 0.39 -1.38 -17.14
CA GLU A 97 1.42 -0.38 -17.43
C GLU A 97 2.00 0.19 -16.14
N LYS A 98 3.28 -0.11 -15.87
CA LYS A 98 4.02 0.53 -14.78
C LYS A 98 4.47 1.93 -15.19
N THR A 99 3.75 2.94 -14.70
CA THR A 99 4.07 4.34 -14.98
C THR A 99 4.47 5.12 -13.75
N SER A 100 5.55 5.90 -13.87
CA SER A 100 5.91 6.89 -12.85
C SER A 100 4.88 8.01 -12.79
N ILE A 101 4.75 8.69 -11.65
CA ILE A 101 3.80 9.79 -11.47
C ILE A 101 4.07 10.92 -12.47
N SER A 102 5.35 11.21 -12.74
CA SER A 102 5.74 12.21 -13.74
C SER A 102 5.23 11.82 -15.13
N ARG A 103 5.43 10.57 -15.54
CA ARG A 103 4.95 10.07 -16.82
C ARG A 103 3.42 10.06 -16.90
N LEU A 104 2.75 9.66 -15.83
CA LEU A 104 1.28 9.73 -15.71
C LEU A 104 0.75 11.16 -15.92
N LEU A 105 1.34 12.15 -15.24
CA LEU A 105 0.94 13.55 -15.36
C LEU A 105 1.20 14.09 -16.78
N SER A 106 2.35 13.77 -17.37
CA SER A 106 2.67 14.16 -18.75
C SER A 106 1.73 13.49 -19.76
N SER A 107 1.37 12.22 -19.56
CA SER A 107 0.40 11.51 -20.41
C SER A 107 -1.01 12.10 -20.29
N ALA A 108 -1.40 12.62 -19.12
CA ALA A 108 -2.69 13.27 -18.95
C ALA A 108 -2.76 14.64 -19.64
N PHE A 109 -1.63 15.34 -19.77
CA PHE A 109 -1.55 16.67 -20.40
C PHE A 109 -0.37 16.76 -21.38
N PRO A 110 -0.40 16.03 -22.51
CA PRO A 110 0.72 15.98 -23.46
C PRO A 110 0.99 17.35 -24.10
N ASN A 111 -0.07 18.13 -24.31
CA ASN A 111 0.00 19.46 -24.94
C ASN A 111 0.24 20.59 -23.92
N ASP A 112 0.29 20.28 -22.62
CA ASP A 112 0.49 21.29 -21.57
C ASP A 112 1.40 20.76 -20.44
N PRO A 113 2.73 20.70 -20.68
CA PRO A 113 3.70 20.22 -19.70
C PRO A 113 3.77 21.08 -18.43
N ALA A 114 3.49 22.37 -18.54
CA ALA A 114 3.46 23.29 -17.40
C ALA A 114 2.31 22.94 -16.44
N LYS A 115 1.13 22.63 -16.99
CA LYS A 115 -0.02 22.12 -16.22
C LYS A 115 0.26 20.77 -15.60
N ALA A 116 0.86 19.83 -16.33
CA ALA A 116 1.26 18.53 -15.78
C ALA A 116 2.16 18.67 -14.55
N LYS A 117 3.20 19.51 -14.64
CA LYS A 117 4.15 19.75 -13.56
C LYS A 117 3.51 20.44 -12.35
N SER A 118 2.70 21.47 -12.59
CA SER A 118 2.06 22.24 -11.51
C SER A 118 0.99 21.43 -10.78
N LEU A 119 0.20 20.62 -11.50
CA LEU A 119 -0.89 19.83 -10.92
C LEU A 119 -0.41 18.87 -9.82
N GLY A 120 0.73 18.21 -10.01
CA GLY A 120 1.30 17.27 -9.03
C GLY A 120 1.71 17.93 -7.71
N GLY A 121 2.14 19.20 -7.74
CA GLY A 121 2.62 19.93 -6.57
C GLY A 121 1.50 20.53 -5.70
N ILE A 122 0.26 20.55 -6.17
CA ILE A 122 -0.81 21.32 -5.54
C ILE A 122 -1.39 20.65 -4.29
N LYS A 123 -1.61 21.49 -3.28
CA LYS A 123 -2.24 21.16 -2.01
C LYS A 123 -3.73 21.57 -2.03
N SER A 124 -4.55 20.91 -2.84
CA SER A 124 -6.00 21.21 -2.93
C SER A 124 -6.85 20.04 -2.45
N GLY A 125 -6.84 19.78 -1.14
CA GLY A 125 -7.53 18.62 -0.56
C GLY A 125 -9.02 18.57 -0.91
N ALA A 126 -9.71 19.71 -0.98
CA ALA A 126 -11.15 19.76 -1.31
C ALA A 126 -11.44 19.37 -2.77
N ARG A 127 -10.69 19.91 -3.75
CA ARG A 127 -10.89 19.57 -5.17
C ARG A 127 -10.46 18.15 -5.48
N ILE A 128 -9.33 17.73 -4.92
CA ILE A 128 -8.83 16.35 -5.07
C ILE A 128 -9.86 15.37 -4.49
N ARG A 129 -10.42 15.67 -3.31
CA ARG A 129 -11.50 14.85 -2.72
C ARG A 129 -12.73 14.82 -3.61
N LYS A 130 -13.16 15.94 -4.20
CA LYS A 130 -14.28 15.95 -5.16
C LYS A 130 -13.99 15.06 -6.36
N ALA A 131 -12.78 15.10 -6.91
CA ALA A 131 -12.38 14.27 -8.04
C ALA A 131 -12.43 12.77 -7.72
N TYR A 132 -11.87 12.34 -6.58
CA TYR A 132 -11.96 10.94 -6.13
C TYR A 132 -13.40 10.49 -5.83
N ASN A 133 -14.28 11.41 -5.45
CA ASN A 133 -15.69 11.12 -5.21
C ASN A 133 -16.58 11.32 -6.44
N SER A 134 -16.01 11.67 -7.59
CA SER A 134 -16.75 11.76 -8.85
C SER A 134 -17.36 10.40 -9.19
N VAL A 135 -18.52 10.42 -9.84
CA VAL A 135 -19.23 9.19 -10.25
C VAL A 135 -18.34 8.32 -11.15
N LYS A 136 -17.60 8.95 -12.07
CA LYS A 136 -16.71 8.26 -13.00
C LYS A 136 -15.57 7.52 -12.29
N VAL A 137 -14.90 8.17 -11.34
CA VAL A 137 -13.82 7.52 -10.58
C VAL A 137 -14.39 6.42 -9.70
N ARG A 138 -15.45 6.70 -8.93
CA ARG A 138 -16.03 5.74 -7.99
C ARG A 138 -16.57 4.47 -8.66
N ASN A 139 -17.07 4.59 -9.89
CA ASN A 139 -17.62 3.47 -10.65
C ASN A 139 -16.58 2.77 -11.52
N HIS A 140 -15.32 3.20 -11.52
CA HIS A 140 -14.26 2.53 -12.25
C HIS A 140 -14.00 1.14 -11.64
N PRO A 141 -13.92 0.04 -12.42
CA PRO A 141 -13.80 -1.33 -11.89
C PRO A 141 -12.64 -1.51 -10.89
N VAL A 142 -11.46 -0.98 -11.22
CA VAL A 142 -10.30 -1.02 -10.32
C VAL A 142 -10.53 -0.24 -9.04
N GLU A 143 -11.21 0.91 -9.09
CA GLU A 143 -11.50 1.71 -7.90
C GLU A 143 -12.52 1.00 -6.99
N ILE A 144 -13.51 0.32 -7.58
CA ILE A 144 -14.45 -0.55 -6.84
C ILE A 144 -13.67 -1.66 -6.14
N ALA A 145 -12.77 -2.35 -6.84
CA ALA A 145 -11.94 -3.41 -6.26
C ALA A 145 -11.07 -2.89 -5.10
N LEU A 146 -10.45 -1.73 -5.26
CA LEU A 146 -9.69 -1.08 -4.19
C LEU A 146 -10.56 -0.70 -2.98
N GLN A 147 -11.80 -0.23 -3.21
CA GLN A 147 -12.75 0.08 -2.14
C GLN A 147 -13.11 -1.16 -1.32
N ILE A 148 -13.32 -2.29 -1.99
CA ILE A 148 -13.61 -3.58 -1.35
C ILE A 148 -12.41 -4.03 -0.53
N MET A 149 -11.20 -3.98 -1.09
CA MET A 149 -10.00 -4.51 -0.44
C MET A 149 -9.50 -3.67 0.74
N TYR A 150 -9.42 -2.35 0.57
CA TYR A 150 -8.75 -1.47 1.54
C TYR A 150 -9.72 -0.65 2.40
N GLY A 151 -10.99 -0.58 2.00
CA GLY A 151 -12.00 0.23 2.65
C GLY A 151 -11.76 1.75 2.53
N LYS A 152 -12.78 2.51 2.94
CA LYS A 152 -12.82 3.97 2.77
C LYS A 152 -11.66 4.69 3.48
N ASN A 153 -11.28 4.25 4.67
CA ASN A 153 -10.27 4.93 5.49
C ASN A 153 -8.88 4.95 4.84
N MET A 154 -8.45 3.83 4.23
CA MET A 154 -7.17 3.81 3.53
C MET A 154 -7.20 4.64 2.25
N LEU A 155 -8.29 4.55 1.49
CA LEU A 155 -8.44 5.32 0.26
C LEU A 155 -8.46 6.83 0.51
N ASN A 156 -8.97 7.27 1.66
CA ASN A 156 -8.98 8.67 2.06
C ASN A 156 -7.58 9.26 2.21
N ARG A 157 -6.54 8.42 2.44
CA ARG A 157 -5.15 8.87 2.51
C ARG A 157 -4.67 9.47 1.19
N ARG A 158 -5.24 9.09 0.04
CA ARG A 158 -4.87 9.62 -1.27
C ARG A 158 -5.16 11.12 -1.39
N TYR A 159 -6.35 11.57 -0.99
CA TYR A 159 -6.70 12.99 -1.09
C TYR A 159 -6.32 13.81 0.16
N ASN A 160 -5.94 13.16 1.25
CA ASN A 160 -5.34 13.81 2.43
C ASN A 160 -3.80 13.84 2.34
N ALA A 161 -3.21 13.30 1.27
CA ALA A 161 -1.78 13.41 1.03
C ALA A 161 -1.40 14.89 0.87
N GLY A 162 -0.23 15.28 1.39
CA GLY A 162 0.17 16.70 1.45
C GLY A 162 0.19 17.43 0.10
N ASN A 163 0.18 16.73 -1.02
CA ASN A 163 -0.13 17.24 -2.36
C ASN A 163 -0.72 16.12 -3.25
N PHE A 164 -1.22 16.49 -4.43
CA PHE A 164 -1.84 15.52 -5.36
C PHE A 164 -0.88 14.43 -5.82
N GLY A 165 0.38 14.75 -6.14
CA GLY A 165 1.39 13.77 -6.56
C GLY A 165 1.64 12.70 -5.49
N LYS A 166 1.74 13.08 -4.21
CA LYS A 166 1.82 12.12 -3.09
C LYS A 166 0.55 11.27 -2.98
N GLY A 167 -0.61 11.85 -3.28
CA GLY A 167 -1.87 11.11 -3.35
C GLY A 167 -1.86 10.03 -4.42
N LEU A 168 -1.38 10.36 -5.62
CA LEU A 168 -1.17 9.41 -6.72
C LEU A 168 -0.15 8.32 -6.35
N ALA A 169 0.91 8.67 -5.62
CA ALA A 169 1.89 7.71 -5.12
C ALA A 169 1.26 6.67 -4.18
N ILE A 170 0.43 7.14 -3.24
CA ILE A 170 -0.34 6.24 -2.35
C ILE A 170 -1.27 5.36 -3.19
N GLY A 171 -1.95 5.93 -4.18
CA GLY A 171 -2.77 5.18 -5.13
C GLY A 171 -2.00 4.05 -5.83
N ALA A 172 -0.82 4.35 -6.36
CA ALA A 172 0.04 3.36 -7.01
C ALA A 172 0.46 2.22 -6.06
N VAL A 173 0.77 2.54 -4.79
CA VAL A 173 1.10 1.53 -3.78
C VAL A 173 -0.08 0.61 -3.51
N LEU A 174 -1.28 1.16 -3.36
CA LEU A 174 -2.50 0.36 -3.11
C LEU A 174 -2.83 -0.54 -4.32
N LEU A 175 -2.68 -0.02 -5.53
CA LEU A 175 -2.88 -0.78 -6.76
C LEU A 175 -1.90 -1.96 -6.87
N ASN A 176 -0.60 -1.72 -6.68
CA ASN A 176 0.40 -2.78 -6.69
C ASN A 176 0.18 -3.80 -5.56
N GLY A 177 -0.26 -3.34 -4.39
CA GLY A 177 -0.63 -4.21 -3.27
C GLY A 177 -1.79 -5.13 -3.62
N TRP A 178 -2.83 -4.61 -4.28
CA TRP A 178 -3.98 -5.39 -4.74
C TRP A 178 -3.56 -6.48 -5.73
N SER A 179 -2.81 -6.13 -6.78
CA SER A 179 -2.32 -7.11 -7.76
C SER A 179 -1.47 -8.21 -7.10
N ARG A 180 -0.62 -7.85 -6.13
CA ARG A 180 0.18 -8.84 -5.39
C ARG A 180 -0.67 -9.79 -4.57
N ILE A 181 -1.69 -9.27 -3.88
CA ILE A 181 -2.60 -10.10 -3.08
C ILE A 181 -3.36 -11.07 -3.99
N THR A 182 -3.93 -10.59 -5.09
CA THR A 182 -4.65 -11.44 -6.05
C THR A 182 -3.75 -12.54 -6.62
N ASN A 183 -2.50 -12.24 -6.95
CA ASN A 183 -1.55 -13.25 -7.42
C ASN A 183 -1.25 -14.30 -6.34
N LEU A 184 -1.06 -13.88 -5.09
CA LEU A 184 -0.83 -14.80 -3.97
C LEU A 184 -2.04 -15.68 -3.68
N GLU A 185 -3.26 -15.15 -3.77
CA GLU A 185 -4.49 -15.94 -3.62
C GLU A 185 -4.58 -17.03 -4.69
N ASN A 186 -4.28 -16.68 -5.95
CA ASN A 186 -4.24 -17.65 -7.05
C ASN A 186 -3.16 -18.73 -6.84
N GLU A 187 -1.97 -18.36 -6.36
CA GLU A 187 -0.91 -19.32 -6.04
C GLU A 187 -1.31 -20.27 -4.90
N VAL A 188 -1.94 -19.74 -3.86
CA VAL A 188 -2.44 -20.54 -2.73
C VAL A 188 -3.48 -21.55 -3.20
N ASP A 189 -4.40 -21.16 -4.08
CA ASP A 189 -5.43 -22.07 -4.58
C ASP A 189 -4.84 -23.15 -5.51
N LEU A 190 -3.85 -22.81 -6.34
CA LEU A 190 -3.09 -23.79 -7.12
C LEU A 190 -2.35 -24.78 -6.21
N LEU A 191 -1.74 -24.30 -5.13
CA LEU A 191 -1.05 -25.14 -4.16
C LEU A 191 -2.01 -26.09 -3.43
N LYS A 192 -3.19 -25.62 -3.01
CA LYS A 192 -4.23 -26.47 -2.41
C LYS A 192 -4.61 -27.62 -3.35
N GLN A 193 -4.87 -27.33 -4.62
CA GLN A 193 -5.19 -28.36 -5.63
C GLN A 193 -4.05 -29.37 -5.80
N ARG A 194 -2.79 -28.91 -5.76
CA ARG A 194 -1.63 -29.79 -5.85
C ARG A 194 -1.48 -30.68 -4.62
N VAL A 195 -1.71 -30.15 -3.42
CA VAL A 195 -1.70 -30.92 -2.18
C VAL A 195 -2.77 -32.00 -2.21
N GLU A 196 -4.02 -31.67 -2.57
CA GLU A 196 -5.11 -32.65 -2.68
C GLU A 196 -4.76 -33.78 -3.66
N ARG A 197 -4.17 -33.45 -4.81
CA ARG A 197 -3.72 -34.46 -5.79
C ARG A 197 -2.63 -35.36 -5.21
N LEU A 198 -1.64 -34.80 -4.53
CA LEU A 198 -0.55 -35.56 -3.92
C LEU A 198 -1.07 -36.46 -2.79
N GLU A 199 -1.99 -35.98 -1.96
CA GLU A 199 -2.64 -36.78 -0.92
C GLU A 199 -3.42 -37.97 -1.50
N GLN A 200 -4.13 -37.77 -2.62
CA GLN A 200 -4.78 -38.85 -3.34
C GLN A 200 -3.77 -39.88 -3.87
N GLN A 201 -2.65 -39.43 -4.46
CA GLN A 201 -1.59 -40.32 -4.92
C GLN A 201 -0.96 -41.11 -3.77
N ILE A 202 -0.69 -40.47 -2.63
CA ILE A 202 -0.15 -41.14 -1.43
C ILE A 202 -1.13 -42.20 -0.93
N LYS A 203 -2.43 -41.91 -0.87
CA LYS A 203 -3.45 -42.89 -0.47
C LYS A 203 -3.45 -44.10 -1.40
N VAL A 204 -3.42 -43.89 -2.72
CA VAL A 204 -3.35 -44.96 -3.71
C VAL A 204 -2.09 -45.81 -3.52
N THR A 205 -0.92 -45.18 -3.37
CA THR A 205 0.35 -45.89 -3.15
C THR A 205 0.35 -46.68 -1.85
N LYS A 206 -0.15 -46.10 -0.74
CA LYS A 206 -0.27 -46.81 0.54
C LYS A 206 -1.16 -48.05 0.42
N THR A 207 -2.30 -47.94 -0.24
CA THR A 207 -3.18 -49.11 -0.49
C THR A 207 -2.49 -50.15 -1.39
N ARG A 208 -1.74 -49.73 -2.40
CA ARG A 208 -1.00 -50.67 -3.26
C ARG A 208 0.11 -51.40 -2.50
N ASN A 209 0.82 -50.70 -1.62
CA ASN A 209 1.85 -51.28 -0.77
C ASN A 209 1.23 -52.24 0.24
N SER A 210 0.16 -51.86 0.93
CA SER A 210 -0.52 -52.74 1.90
C SER A 210 -1.05 -54.03 1.25
N LEU A 211 -1.54 -53.95 0.01
CA LEU A 211 -1.93 -55.14 -0.77
C LEU A 211 -0.73 -56.04 -1.11
N THR A 212 0.42 -55.43 -1.37
CA THR A 212 1.66 -56.16 -1.67
C THR A 212 2.20 -56.85 -0.41
N ASP A 213 2.18 -56.15 0.73
CA ASP A 213 2.56 -56.67 2.04
C ASP A 213 1.61 -57.79 2.51
N ALA A 214 0.32 -57.70 2.17
CA ALA A 214 -0.67 -58.75 2.40
C ALA A 214 -0.56 -59.96 1.46
N GLY A 215 0.46 -59.99 0.58
CA GLY A 215 0.71 -61.10 -0.34
C GLY A 215 -0.24 -61.17 -1.54
N ALA A 216 -1.07 -60.16 -1.79
CA ALA A 216 -1.92 -60.09 -2.98
C ALA A 216 -1.07 -59.69 -4.19
N THR A 217 -0.69 -60.66 -5.01
CA THR A 217 0.22 -60.45 -6.15
C THR A 217 -0.54 -60.26 -7.45
N SER A 218 -1.66 -60.98 -7.63
CA SER A 218 -2.49 -60.89 -8.83
C SER A 218 -3.57 -59.80 -8.74
N THR A 219 -4.00 -59.28 -9.90
CA THR A 219 -5.11 -58.29 -9.97
C THR A 219 -6.41 -58.84 -9.36
N LYS A 220 -6.65 -60.15 -9.49
CA LYS A 220 -7.81 -60.83 -8.90
C LYS A 220 -7.75 -60.82 -7.38
N GLU A 221 -6.61 -61.21 -6.78
CA GLU A 221 -6.40 -61.18 -5.33
C GLU A 221 -6.57 -59.76 -4.77
N LYS A 222 -5.98 -58.76 -5.44
CA LYS A 222 -6.07 -57.36 -5.02
C LYS A 222 -7.52 -56.85 -5.01
N VAL A 223 -8.30 -57.19 -6.03
CA VAL A 223 -9.73 -56.83 -6.10
C VAL A 223 -10.54 -57.51 -4.99
N LEU A 224 -10.28 -58.79 -4.71
CA LEU A 224 -11.01 -59.54 -3.68
C LEU A 224 -10.64 -59.08 -2.27
N PHE A 225 -9.37 -58.79 -2.01
CA PHE A 225 -8.90 -58.26 -0.73
C PHE A 225 -9.54 -56.89 -0.42
N LEU A 226 -9.50 -55.95 -1.38
CA LEU A 226 -10.16 -54.66 -1.20
C LEU A 226 -11.68 -54.79 -1.06
N LYS A 227 -12.29 -55.78 -1.71
CA LYS A 227 -13.70 -56.08 -1.52
C LYS A 227 -14.02 -56.60 -0.12
N SER A 228 -13.15 -57.44 0.46
CA SER A 228 -13.29 -57.91 1.84
C SER A 228 -13.10 -56.79 2.88
N GLU A 229 -12.34 -55.74 2.55
CA GLU A 229 -12.28 -54.49 3.34
C GLU A 229 -13.51 -53.59 3.17
N GLY A 230 -14.54 -54.04 2.45
CA GLY A 230 -15.80 -53.31 2.27
C GLY A 230 -15.80 -52.27 1.15
N LYS A 231 -14.74 -52.17 0.33
CA LYS A 231 -14.65 -51.16 -0.73
C LYS A 231 -15.58 -51.46 -1.91
N GLY A 232 -16.16 -50.41 -2.49
CA GLY A 232 -17.02 -50.51 -3.67
C GLY A 232 -16.25 -50.68 -4.98
N ALA A 233 -16.90 -51.20 -6.04
CA ALA A 233 -16.24 -51.47 -7.33
C ALA A 233 -15.58 -50.23 -7.96
N THR A 234 -16.23 -49.05 -7.86
CA THR A 234 -15.69 -47.77 -8.35
C THR A 234 -14.47 -47.34 -7.56
N GLU A 235 -14.48 -47.53 -6.24
CA GLU A 235 -13.36 -47.22 -5.37
C GLU A 235 -12.16 -48.14 -5.65
N ILE A 236 -12.42 -49.44 -5.83
CA ILE A 236 -11.39 -50.45 -6.17
C ILE A 236 -10.76 -50.13 -7.53
N SER A 237 -11.57 -49.81 -8.54
CA SER A 237 -11.10 -49.41 -9.87
C SER A 237 -10.13 -48.24 -9.81
N ARG A 238 -10.47 -47.21 -9.02
CA ARG A 238 -9.62 -46.04 -8.78
C ARG A 238 -8.33 -46.37 -8.01
N LEU A 239 -8.41 -47.20 -6.96
CA LEU A 239 -7.25 -47.56 -6.12
C LEU A 239 -6.25 -48.45 -6.86
N LEU A 240 -6.73 -49.34 -7.73
CA LEU A 240 -5.87 -50.25 -8.50
C LEU A 240 -5.48 -49.69 -9.87
N ASN A 241 -6.02 -48.54 -10.27
CA ASN A 241 -5.95 -48.01 -11.63
C ASN A 241 -6.35 -49.06 -12.69
N ALA A 242 -7.41 -49.83 -12.41
CA ALA A 242 -7.91 -50.91 -13.25
C ALA A 242 -9.26 -50.53 -13.87
N PRO A 243 -9.58 -50.92 -15.13
CA PRO A 243 -10.86 -50.58 -15.75
C PRO A 243 -12.05 -51.08 -14.92
N LEU A 244 -13.06 -50.23 -14.73
CA LEU A 244 -14.23 -50.56 -13.89
C LEU A 244 -14.95 -51.83 -14.35
N ASN A 245 -15.02 -52.07 -15.66
CA ASN A 245 -15.61 -53.28 -16.23
C ASN A 245 -14.83 -54.54 -15.83
N THR A 246 -13.50 -54.47 -15.79
CA THR A 246 -12.63 -55.55 -15.32
C THR A 246 -12.86 -55.85 -13.84
N VAL A 247 -12.94 -54.80 -13.01
CA VAL A 247 -13.22 -54.95 -11.56
C VAL A 247 -14.60 -55.58 -11.34
N LYS A 248 -15.65 -55.08 -12.00
CA LYS A 248 -17.01 -55.65 -11.93
C LYS A 248 -17.05 -57.11 -12.39
N SER A 249 -16.39 -57.45 -13.49
CA SER A 249 -16.31 -58.82 -13.99
C SER A 249 -15.64 -59.76 -12.98
N ILE A 250 -14.55 -59.32 -12.33
CA ILE A 250 -13.88 -60.12 -11.29
C ILE A 250 -14.82 -60.35 -10.10
N LEU A 251 -15.46 -59.29 -9.61
CA LEU A 251 -16.39 -59.38 -8.47
C LEU A 251 -17.60 -60.28 -8.76
N ASN A 252 -18.21 -60.15 -9.93
CA ASN A 252 -19.38 -60.96 -10.33
C ASN A 252 -19.01 -62.44 -10.52
N ARG A 253 -17.81 -62.73 -11.03
CA ARG A 253 -17.34 -64.12 -11.18
C ARG A 253 -17.03 -64.74 -9.83
N SER A 254 -16.48 -63.99 -8.87
CA SER A 254 -16.23 -64.52 -7.52
C SER A 254 -17.50 -64.81 -6.72
N THR A 255 -18.56 -63.99 -6.87
CA THR A 255 -19.85 -64.26 -6.22
C THR A 255 -20.57 -65.47 -6.81
N ASN A 256 -20.41 -65.73 -8.12
CA ASN A 256 -21.04 -66.87 -8.79
C ASN A 256 -20.34 -68.23 -8.55
N VAL A 257 -19.10 -68.24 -8.02
CA VAL A 257 -18.39 -69.49 -7.68
C VAL A 257 -18.83 -70.01 -6.30
N GLY A 258 -19.24 -69.13 -5.37
CA GLY A 258 -19.73 -69.53 -4.04
C GLY A 258 -21.12 -70.20 -4.03
N LEU A 259 -21.89 -70.09 -5.11
CA LEU A 259 -23.25 -70.66 -5.24
C LEU A 259 -23.29 -71.98 -6.03
N LYS A 260 -22.16 -72.47 -6.54
CA LYS A 260 -22.10 -73.72 -7.33
C LYS A 260 -21.56 -74.93 -6.54
N GLY A 261 -21.43 -74.82 -5.23
CA GLY A 261 -20.92 -75.89 -4.34
C GLY A 261 -21.96 -76.54 -3.42
N CYS A 262 -23.25 -76.21 -3.56
CA CYS A 262 -24.33 -76.83 -2.79
C CYS A 262 -25.45 -77.27 -3.73
N ILE A 263 -25.22 -78.37 -4.45
CA ILE A 263 -26.25 -79.31 -4.89
C ILE A 263 -25.68 -80.71 -4.69
#